data_AF-A0A352M113-F1
#
_entry.id   AF-A0A352M113-F1
#
_cell.length_a   1.000
_cell.length_b   1.000
_cell.length_c   1.000
_cell.angle_alpha   90.00
_cell.angle_beta   90.00
_cell.angle_gamma   90.00
#
_symmetry.space_group_name_H-M   'P 1'
#
loop_
_entity.id
_entity.type
_entity.pdbx_description
1 polymer ?
#
loop_
_entity_poly.entity_id
_entity_poly.type
_entity_poly.pdbx_seq_one_letter_code
_entity_poly.pdbx_strand_id
1 'polypeptide(L)' 'MGKITDQKLFLMLQDLSKRAKLEAYDFIDFLLKKRRKKKTDDLRKKILDVSIWSENDIKSIEKAKKGINKL' A
#
# COMPACT_ATOMS: atom_id res chain seq x y z
N MET A 1 28.12 9.20 -14.28
CA MET A 1 27.84 7.75 -14.12
C MET A 1 26.85 7.34 -15.20
N GLY A 2 27.22 6.42 -16.09
CA GLY A 2 26.36 5.97 -17.19
C GLY A 2 25.13 5.21 -16.65
N LYS A 3 23.96 5.43 -17.25
CA LYS A 3 22.74 4.68 -16.90
C LYS A 3 22.96 3.21 -17.26
N ILE A 4 22.82 2.32 -16.27
CA ILE A 4 22.84 0.88 -16.51
C ILE A 4 21.49 0.53 -17.14
N THR A 5 21.53 0.03 -18.38
CA THR A 5 20.34 -0.43 -19.11
C THR A 5 19.99 -1.87 -18.71
N ASP A 6 18.72 -2.25 -18.81
CA ASP A 6 18.23 -3.58 -18.44
C ASP A 6 18.96 -4.71 -19.19
N GLN A 7 19.33 -4.46 -20.44
CA GLN A 7 20.11 -5.37 -21.28
C GLN A 7 21.51 -5.62 -20.69
N LYS A 8 22.18 -4.56 -20.22
CA LYS A 8 23.51 -4.65 -19.59
C LYS A 8 23.43 -5.40 -18.26
N LEU A 9 22.34 -5.21 -17.52
CA LEU A 9 22.09 -5.88 -16.25
C LEU A 9 21.85 -7.39 -16.44
N PHE A 10 21.12 -7.77 -17.50
CA PHE A 10 20.90 -9.16 -17.88
C PHE A 10 22.19 -9.88 -18.28
N LEU A 11 23.04 -9.23 -19.10
CA LEU A 11 24.35 -9.76 -19.48
C LEU A 11 25.25 -9.98 -18.25
N MET A 12 25.31 -9.00 -17.34
CA MET A 12 26.06 -9.12 -16.09
C MET A 12 25.55 -10.27 -15.20
N LEU A 13 24.24 -10.53 -15.19
CA LEU A 13 23.66 -11.66 -14.47
C LEU A 13 24.01 -13.01 -15.12
N GLN A 14 24.17 -13.07 -16.45
CA GLN A 14 24.52 -14.30 -17.16
C GLN A 14 25.98 -14.71 -16.96
N ASP A 15 26.91 -13.76 -16.87
CA ASP A 15 28.34 -14.04 -16.67
C ASP A 15 28.69 -14.46 -15.23
N LEU A 16 27.74 -14.40 -14.30
CA LEU A 16 27.94 -14.84 -12.92
C LEU A 16 28.03 -16.37 -12.81
N SER A 17 28.84 -16.82 -11.85
CA SER A 17 28.89 -18.22 -11.44
C SER A 17 27.54 -18.69 -10.89
N LYS A 18 27.26 -20.00 -10.95
CA LYS A 18 25.97 -20.57 -10.50
C LYS A 18 25.63 -20.18 -9.05
N ARG A 19 26.64 -20.13 -8.17
CA ARG A 19 26.47 -19.74 -6.76
C ARG A 19 26.11 -18.26 -6.62
N ALA A 20 26.83 -17.39 -7.32
CA ALA A 20 26.56 -15.94 -7.27
C ALA A 20 25.20 -15.57 -7.90
N LYS A 21 24.73 -16.32 -8.89
CA LYS A 21 23.38 -16.19 -9.43
C LYS A 21 22.32 -16.48 -8.36
N LEU A 22 22.48 -17.58 -7.62
CA LEU A 22 21.55 -17.93 -6.53
C LEU A 22 21.50 -16.84 -5.46
N GLU A 23 22.65 -16.33 -5.03
CA GLU A 23 22.73 -15.23 -4.05
C GLU A 23 22.05 -13.95 -4.57
N ALA A 24 22.22 -13.62 -5.84
CA ALA A 24 21.55 -12.48 -6.46
C ALA A 24 20.02 -12.68 -6.52
N TYR A 25 19.55 -13.88 -6.85
CA TYR A 25 18.13 -14.21 -6.84
C TYR A 25 17.53 -14.14 -5.42
N ASP A 26 18.22 -14.69 -4.42
CA ASP A 26 17.82 -14.62 -3.01
C ASP A 26 17.74 -13.17 -2.52
N PHE A 27 18.71 -12.33 -2.93
CA PHE A 27 18.72 -10.91 -2.60
C PHE A 27 17.54 -10.16 -3.25
N ILE A 28 17.24 -10.44 -4.52
CA ILE A 28 16.08 -9.87 -5.23
C ILE A 28 14.78 -10.31 -4.56
N ASP A 29 14.64 -11.58 -4.21
CA ASP A 29 13.46 -12.11 -3.53
C ASP A 29 13.29 -11.50 -2.13
N PHE A 30 14.39 -11.32 -1.38
CA PHE A 30 14.38 -10.57 -0.12
C PHE A 30 13.86 -9.13 -0.30
N LEU A 31 14.34 -8.40 -1.32
CA LEU A 31 13.88 -7.05 -1.62
C LEU A 31 12.40 -7.00 -2.00
N LEU A 32 11.93 -7.95 -2.81
CA LEU A 32 10.53 -8.05 -3.21
C LEU A 32 9.63 -8.40 -2.02
N LYS A 33 10.04 -9.33 -1.15
CA LYS A 33 9.36 -9.66 0.11
C LYS A 33 9.28 -8.46 1.03
N LYS A 34 10.37 -7.69 1.17
CA LYS A 34 10.40 -6.45 1.96
C LYS A 34 9.48 -5.38 1.39
N ARG A 35 9.40 -5.24 0.06
CA ARG A 35 8.50 -4.30 -0.63
C ARG A 35 7.02 -4.69 -0.50
N ARG A 36 6.70 -5.98 -0.56
CA ARG A 36 5.32 -6.50 -0.41
C ARG A 36 4.73 -6.25 0.98
N LYS A 37 5.56 -6.20 2.03
CA LYS A 37 5.09 -5.84 3.40
C LYS A 37 4.64 -4.37 3.55
N LYS A 38 4.90 -3.49 2.57
CA LYS A 38 4.63 -2.05 2.68
C LYS A 38 3.32 -1.55 2.08
N LYS A 39 2.41 -2.39 1.56
CA LYS A 39 1.15 -1.90 0.98
C LYS A 39 -0.05 -2.80 1.22
N THR A 40 -0.83 -2.48 2.25
CA THR A 40 -2.30 -2.70 2.26
C THR A 40 -3.09 -1.69 3.12
N ASP A 41 -2.46 -0.68 3.75
CA ASP A 41 -3.16 0.08 4.81
C ASP A 41 -3.32 1.61 4.60
N ASP A 42 -2.71 2.19 3.56
CA ASP A 42 -2.63 3.67 3.45
C ASP A 42 -3.61 4.33 2.47
N LEU A 43 -4.25 3.55 1.59
CA LEU A 43 -5.23 4.09 0.62
C LEU A 43 -6.67 4.08 1.14
N ARG A 44 -7.00 3.22 2.12
CA ARG A 44 -8.33 3.21 2.76
C ARG A 44 -8.46 4.25 3.86
N LYS A 45 -7.37 4.54 4.60
CA LYS A 45 -7.39 5.49 5.73
C LYS A 45 -7.63 6.95 5.32
N LYS A 46 -7.21 7.37 4.12
CA LYS A 46 -7.47 8.74 3.63
C LYS A 46 -8.86 8.97 3.02
N ILE A 47 -9.58 7.91 2.66
CA ILE A 47 -11.00 8.02 2.25
C ILE A 47 -11.92 8.00 3.49
N LEU A 48 -11.42 7.48 4.62
CA LEU A 48 -12.16 7.31 5.88
C LEU A 48 -12.34 8.58 6.72
N ASP A 49 -11.85 9.74 6.27
CA ASP A 49 -12.16 11.03 6.93
C ASP A 49 -13.50 11.64 6.48
N VAL A 50 -14.24 10.91 5.64
CA VAL A 50 -15.66 11.19 5.40
C VAL A 50 -16.46 10.15 6.19
N SER A 51 -16.97 10.55 7.35
CA SER A 51 -17.96 9.72 8.05
C SER A 51 -19.21 9.63 7.18
N ILE A 52 -19.43 8.48 6.53
CA ILE A 52 -20.63 8.24 5.74
C ILE A 52 -21.75 7.97 6.74
N TRP A 53 -22.62 8.96 6.95
CA TRP A 53 -23.78 8.80 7.81
C TRP A 53 -24.85 8.01 7.07
N SER A 54 -25.35 6.95 7.70
CA SER A 54 -26.53 6.25 7.22
C SER A 54 -27.79 7.09 7.48
N GLU A 55 -28.86 6.83 6.75
CA GLU A 55 -30.15 7.49 7.00
C GLU A 55 -30.66 7.30 8.44
N ASN A 56 -30.27 6.19 9.09
CA ASN A 56 -30.61 5.93 10.49
C ASN A 56 -29.85 6.83 11.47
N ASP A 57 -28.59 7.17 11.15
CA ASP A 57 -27.79 8.10 11.93
C ASP A 57 -28.39 9.51 11.85
N ILE A 58 -28.82 9.92 10.65
CA ILE A 58 -29.49 11.22 10.41
C ILE A 58 -30.80 11.31 11.19
N LYS A 59 -31.66 10.27 11.11
CA LYS A 59 -32.97 10.24 11.82
C LYS A 59 -32.83 10.35 13.34
N SER A 60 -31.78 9.77 13.91
CA SER A 60 -31.53 9.81 15.35
C SER A 60 -31.21 11.23 15.82
N ILE A 61 -30.44 11.97 15.03
CA ILE A 61 -30.07 13.37 15.29
C ILE A 61 -31.28 14.30 15.10
N GLU A 62 -32.10 14.08 14.07
CA GLU A 62 -33.33 14.86 13.87
C GLU A 62 -34.34 14.70 15.01
N LYS A 63 -34.49 13.48 15.55
CA LYS A 63 -35.33 13.23 16.72
C LYS A 63 -34.82 13.96 17.96
N ALA A 64 -33.51 13.93 18.21
CA ALA A 64 -32.88 14.65 19.31
C ALA A 64 -33.07 16.17 19.19
N LYS A 65 -32.92 16.74 17.98
CA LYS A 65 -33.15 18.16 17.71
C LYS A 65 -34.58 18.61 18.03
N LYS A 66 -35.58 17.77 17.73
CA LYS A 66 -36.99 18.06 18.06
C LYS A 66 -37.27 18.05 19.56
N GLY A 67 -36.49 17.32 20.35
CA GLY A 67 -36.60 17.31 21.81
C GLY A 67 -35.98 18.55 22.45
N ILE A 68 -34.87 19.05 21.91
CA ILE A 68 -34.16 20.24 22.42
C ILE A 68 -34.94 21.53 22.13
N ASN A 69 -35.57 21.65 20.97
CA ASN A 69 -36.39 22.83 20.63
C ASN A 69 -37.74 22.92 21.37
N LYS A 70 -38.06 21.96 22.25
CA LYS A 70 -39.26 21.95 23.09
C LYS A 70 -38.99 22.33 24.56
N LEU A 71 -37.73 22.62 24.89
CA LEU A 71 -37.31 23.30 26.13
C LEU A 71 -37.19 24.80 25.86
#